data_AF-A0A419WJY6-F1
#
_entry.id   AF-A0A419WJY6-F1
#
_cell.length_a   1.000
_cell.length_b   1.000
_cell.length_c   1.000
_cell.angle_alpha   90.00
_cell.angle_beta   90.00
_cell.angle_gamma   90.00
#
_symmetry.space_group_name_H-M   'P 1'
#
loop_
_entity.id
_entity.type
_entity.pdbx_description
1 polymer ?
#
loop_
_entity_poly.entity_id
_entity_poly.type
_entity_poly.pdbx_seq_one_letter_code
_entity_poly.pdbx_strand_id
1 'polypeptide(L)' 'MAKSQSTAEQQDGGAVLAILEGRSCPSCGGELERDVYKDKDAVVCAECGTPRAQVWTTS' A
#
# COMPACT_ATOMS: atom_id res chain seq x y z
N MET A 1 -20.94 -11.97 26.70
CA MET A 1 -20.29 -10.64 26.61
C MET A 1 -19.59 -10.55 25.25
N ALA A 2 -19.86 -9.48 24.51
CA ALA A 2 -19.51 -9.29 23.10
C ALA A 2 -17.98 -9.22 22.86
N LYS A 3 -17.53 -9.70 21.71
CA LYS A 3 -16.22 -9.33 21.17
C LYS A 3 -16.37 -8.99 19.70
N SER A 4 -16.76 -7.74 19.48
CA SER A 4 -16.71 -7.03 18.20
C SER A 4 -15.29 -7.14 17.66
N GLN A 5 -15.06 -8.04 16.71
CA GLN A 5 -13.81 -8.12 15.95
C GLN A 5 -14.14 -7.66 14.53
N SER A 6 -14.35 -6.37 14.38
CA SER A 6 -14.58 -5.72 13.09
C SER A 6 -13.77 -4.44 13.08
N THR A 7 -12.43 -4.56 13.10
CA THR A 7 -11.54 -3.39 12.96
C THR A 7 -10.10 -3.74 12.56
N ALA A 8 -9.60 -4.96 12.77
CA ALA A 8 -8.19 -5.29 12.49
C ALA A 8 -7.85 -5.51 11.00
N GLU A 9 -8.78 -6.00 10.18
CA GLU A 9 -8.52 -6.32 8.76
C GLU A 9 -8.43 -5.10 7.85
N GLN A 10 -9.09 -3.99 8.22
CA GLN A 10 -9.05 -2.73 7.47
C GLN A 10 -7.81 -1.89 7.82
N GLN A 11 -7.11 -2.21 8.92
CA GLN A 11 -5.98 -1.43 9.43
C GLN A 11 -4.61 -1.92 8.92
N ASP A 12 -4.50 -3.17 8.47
CA ASP A 12 -3.21 -3.76 8.08
C ASP A 12 -2.71 -3.25 6.72
N GLY A 13 -3.61 -3.14 5.73
CA GLY A 13 -3.24 -2.69 4.39
C GLY A 13 -2.63 -1.29 4.36
N GLY A 14 -3.24 -0.32 5.07
CA GLY A 14 -2.72 1.03 5.15
C GLY A 14 -1.34 1.13 5.79
N ALA A 15 -1.03 0.24 6.75
CA ALA A 15 0.28 0.18 7.38
C ALA A 15 1.37 -0.28 6.40
N VAL A 16 1.08 -1.28 5.55
CA VAL A 16 2.01 -1.74 4.51
C VAL A 16 2.36 -0.61 3.54
N LEU A 17 1.36 0.16 3.11
CA LEU A 17 1.59 1.30 2.22
C LEU A 17 2.45 2.39 2.90
N ALA A 18 2.13 2.74 4.16
CA ALA A 18 2.90 3.73 4.91
C ALA A 18 4.36 3.30 5.17
N ILE A 19 4.63 2.01 5.33
CA ILE A 19 6.00 1.49 5.51
C ILE A 19 6.84 1.63 4.24
N LEU A 20 6.23 1.51 3.07
CA LEU A 20 6.90 1.48 1.78
C LEU A 20 7.06 2.86 1.13
N GLU A 21 6.18 3.80 1.45
CA GLU A 21 6.28 5.20 1.03
C GLU A 21 7.62 5.83 1.46
N GLY A 22 8.22 6.61 0.55
CA GLY A 22 9.52 7.27 0.74
C GLY A 22 10.73 6.34 0.67
N ARG A 23 10.54 5.04 0.41
CA ARG A 23 11.68 4.11 0.19
C ARG A 23 12.15 4.16 -1.25
N SER A 24 13.43 3.81 -1.47
CA SER A 24 13.95 3.62 -2.82
C SER A 24 13.36 2.37 -3.48
N CYS A 25 12.95 2.53 -4.73
CA CYS A 25 12.52 1.50 -5.64
C CYS A 25 13.70 0.57 -5.94
N PRO A 26 13.60 -0.73 -5.65
CA PRO A 26 14.70 -1.66 -5.87
C PRO A 26 14.97 -1.94 -7.36
N SER A 27 14.06 -1.54 -8.26
CA SER A 27 14.21 -1.77 -9.70
C SER A 27 15.00 -0.67 -10.41
N CYS A 28 14.86 0.59 -9.99
CA CYS A 28 15.48 1.73 -10.68
C CYS A 28 16.19 2.73 -9.75
N GLY A 29 16.02 2.61 -8.43
CA GLY A 29 16.56 3.55 -7.44
C GLY A 29 15.69 4.79 -7.15
N GLY A 30 14.64 5.04 -7.95
CA GLY A 30 13.69 6.15 -7.75
C GLY A 30 12.85 6.03 -6.49
N GLU A 31 12.10 7.06 -6.11
CA GLU A 31 11.28 7.04 -4.88
C GLU A 31 9.96 6.29 -5.06
N LEU A 32 9.50 5.64 -3.99
CA LEU A 32 8.20 4.99 -3.88
C LEU A 32 7.20 5.95 -3.22
N GLU A 33 6.06 6.18 -3.86
CA GLU A 33 5.01 7.07 -3.36
C GLU A 33 3.66 6.35 -3.30
N ARG A 34 2.74 6.84 -2.47
CA ARG A 34 1.37 6.36 -2.46
C ARG A 34 0.63 6.85 -3.70
N ASP A 35 0.01 5.91 -4.41
CA ASP A 35 -0.77 6.17 -5.62
C ASP A 35 -1.86 5.11 -5.77
N VAL A 36 -2.71 5.26 -6.78
CA VAL A 36 -3.74 4.29 -7.13
C VAL A 36 -3.28 3.48 -8.34
N TYR A 37 -3.20 2.17 -8.18
CA TYR A 37 -2.95 1.25 -9.29
C TYR A 37 -4.19 0.40 -9.53
N LYS A 38 -4.77 0.42 -10.73
CA LYS A 38 -5.97 -0.38 -11.06
C LYS A 38 -7.09 -0.26 -10.00
N ASP A 39 -7.46 0.97 -9.68
CA ASP A 39 -8.56 1.31 -8.75
C ASP A 39 -8.35 0.82 -7.31
N LYS A 40 -7.10 0.57 -6.91
CA LYS A 40 -6.73 0.17 -5.55
C LYS A 40 -5.53 0.96 -5.06
N ASP A 41 -5.56 1.30 -3.78
CA ASP A 41 -4.44 1.97 -3.14
C ASP A 41 -3.18 1.10 -3.22
N ALA A 42 -2.09 1.75 -3.59
CA ALA A 42 -0.83 1.12 -3.86
C ALA A 42 0.32 2.05 -3.49
N VAL A 43 1.51 1.47 -3.44
CA VAL A 43 2.76 2.21 -3.49
C VAL A 43 3.40 1.94 -4.83
N VAL A 44 3.63 2.99 -5.60
CA VAL A 44 4.14 2.96 -6.97
C VAL A 44 5.41 3.79 -7.04
N CYS A 45 6.39 3.35 -7.83
CA CYS A 45 7.57 4.17 -8.06
C CYS A 45 7.22 5.37 -8.96
N ALA A 46 7.54 6.58 -8.49
CA ALA A 46 7.30 7.81 -9.24
C ALA A 46 8.09 7.87 -10.56
N GLU A 47 9.23 7.19 -10.63
CA GLU A 47 10.16 7.29 -11.76
C GLU A 47 9.88 6.24 -12.85
N CYS A 48 9.67 4.97 -12.46
CA CYS A 48 9.47 3.88 -13.42
C CYS A 48 8.03 3.33 -13.45
N GLY A 49 7.12 3.87 -12.63
CA GLY A 49 5.72 3.45 -12.57
C GLY A 49 5.51 2.01 -12.07
N THR A 50 6.54 1.37 -11.52
CA THR A 50 6.45 -0.02 -11.06
C THR A 50 5.66 -0.09 -9.75
N PRO A 51 4.53 -0.81 -9.70
CA PRO A 51 3.78 -0.99 -8.47
C PRO A 51 4.55 -1.95 -7.54
N ARG A 52 4.71 -1.56 -6.27
CA ARG A 52 5.45 -2.35 -5.28
C ARG A 52 4.57 -3.12 -4.32
N ALA A 53 3.49 -2.50 -3.88
CA ALA A 53 2.48 -3.12 -3.06
C ALA A 53 1.12 -2.53 -3.41
N GLN A 54 0.09 -3.34 -3.29
CA GLN A 54 -1.30 -2.95 -3.48
C GLN A 54 -2.11 -3.59 -2.37
N VAL A 55 -3.11 -2.87 -1.88
CA VAL A 55 -4.02 -3.39 -0.86
C VAL A 55 -5.36 -3.71 -1.49
N TRP A 56 -5.91 -4.85 -1.09
CA TRP A 56 -7.25 -5.27 -1.48
C TRP A 56 -8.12 -5.23 -0.25
N THR A 57 -9.07 -4.29 -0.24
CA THR A 57 -10.17 -4.34 0.72
C THR A 57 -11.27 -5.24 0.16
N THR A 58 -11.70 -6.21 0.96
CA THR A 58 -12.93 -6.98 0.72
C THR A 58 -14.02 -6.34 1.56
N SER A 59 -14.98 -5.69 0.91
CA SER A 59 -16.18 -5.14 1.55
C SER A 59 -17.18 -6.23 1.89
#